data_AF-A0A517YUE9-F1
#
_entry.id   AF-A0A517YUE9-F1
#
_cell.length_a   1.000
_cell.length_b   1.000
_cell.length_c   1.000
_cell.angle_alpha   90.00
_cell.angle_beta   90.00
_cell.angle_gamma   90.00
#
_symmetry.space_group_name_H-M   'P 1'
#
loop_
_entity.id
_entity.type
_entity.pdbx_description
1 polymer ?
#
loop_
_entity_poly.entity_id
_entity_poly.type
_entity_poly.pdbx_seq_one_letter_code
_entity_poly.pdbx_strand_id
1 'polypeptide(L)'
;MYGINMNKQSEHFELLLKKYIQSDYDDDNVAYEILNLFLRGLSKQHLKDMFKQEGKLGELAVFVASELGSTATELDAYLVKYLSHSKSRVRFDAIDALMTKFTIRTSPQFVIRVLEKLCDDNEYVRKRAMDYLCVVPNEIIRQTYTYLLNKSSEDTAQKHLDGLRLVVEHSKEMGSHKLWEQCVSSNVLLSKYAAACMVRHYGNTVFEFEEYDLGLLNSDLQLFIQKIYKELSVYPLDLPI
;
A
#
# COMPACT_ATOMS: atom_id res chain seq x y z
N MET A 1 -20.12 -25.77 -20.58
CA MET A 1 -18.83 -25.08 -20.42
C MET A 1 -18.35 -24.67 -21.81
N TYR A 2 -18.39 -23.38 -22.15
CA TYR A 2 -17.79 -22.88 -23.38
C TYR A 2 -16.27 -22.84 -23.17
N GLY A 3 -15.53 -23.73 -23.83
CA GLY A 3 -14.07 -23.69 -23.84
C GLY A 3 -13.62 -22.41 -24.50
N ILE A 4 -13.09 -21.47 -23.72
CA ILE A 4 -12.51 -20.26 -24.27
C ILE A 4 -11.27 -20.68 -25.08
N ASN A 5 -11.25 -20.35 -26.36
CA ASN A 5 -10.08 -20.58 -27.20
C ASN A 5 -8.97 -19.62 -26.75
N MET A 6 -7.98 -20.13 -26.02
CA MET A 6 -6.87 -19.35 -25.45
C MET A 6 -6.12 -18.54 -26.52
N ASN A 7 -6.03 -19.04 -27.77
CA ASN A 7 -5.37 -18.30 -28.85
C ASN A 7 -6.13 -17.01 -29.21
N LYS A 8 -7.47 -17.04 -29.20
CA LYS A 8 -8.29 -15.85 -29.49
C LYS A 8 -8.19 -14.79 -28.38
N GLN A 9 -8.03 -15.21 -27.13
CA GLN A 9 -7.81 -14.28 -26.02
C GLN A 9 -6.45 -13.59 -26.14
N SER A 10 -5.39 -14.31 -26.47
CA SER A 10 -4.06 -13.72 -26.68
C SER A 10 -4.06 -12.75 -27.87
N GLU A 11 -4.66 -13.11 -29.01
CA GLU A 11 -4.78 -12.20 -30.16
C GLU A 11 -5.54 -10.92 -29.82
N HIS A 12 -6.65 -11.04 -29.08
CA HIS A 12 -7.42 -9.89 -28.65
C HIS A 12 -6.65 -9.01 -27.66
N PHE A 13 -5.92 -9.62 -26.73
CA PHE A 13 -5.04 -8.90 -25.81
C PHE A 13 -3.98 -8.07 -26.56
N GLU A 14 -3.29 -8.66 -27.54
CA GLU A 14 -2.29 -7.95 -28.35
C GLU A 14 -2.89 -6.76 -29.13
N LEU A 15 -4.12 -6.90 -29.62
CA LEU A 15 -4.82 -5.81 -30.29
C LEU A 15 -5.17 -4.67 -29.31
N LEU A 16 -5.61 -5.00 -28.09
CA LEU A 16 -5.87 -4.01 -27.05
C LEU A 16 -4.59 -3.31 -26.60
N LEU A 17 -3.47 -4.04 -26.45
CA LEU A 17 -2.18 -3.42 -26.14
C LEU A 17 -1.77 -2.40 -27.20
N LYS A 18 -1.89 -2.74 -28.49
CA LYS A 18 -1.60 -1.80 -29.58
C LYS A 18 -2.48 -0.56 -29.51
N LYS A 19 -3.78 -0.74 -29.27
CA LYS A 19 -4.73 0.38 -29.11
C LYS A 19 -4.35 1.27 -27.92
N TYR A 20 -4.00 0.69 -26.78
CA TYR A 20 -3.60 1.42 -25.57
C TYR A 20 -2.30 2.22 -25.77
N ILE A 21 -1.33 1.66 -26.49
CA ILE A 21 -0.07 2.36 -26.79
C ILE A 21 -0.32 3.54 -27.74
N GLN A 22 -1.20 3.35 -28.72
CA GLN A 22 -1.52 4.36 -29.74
C GLN A 22 -2.47 5.45 -29.25
N SER A 23 -3.15 5.28 -28.11
CA SER A 23 -4.01 6.33 -27.57
C SER A 23 -3.16 7.46 -26.99
N ASP A 24 -3.46 8.69 -27.38
CA ASP A 24 -2.79 9.89 -26.83
C ASP A 24 -3.13 10.12 -25.35
N TYR A 25 -4.24 9.54 -24.87
CA TYR A 25 -4.70 9.59 -23.48
C TYR A 25 -4.68 8.21 -22.82
N ASP A 26 -4.66 8.21 -21.49
CA ASP A 26 -4.95 7.04 -20.65
C ASP A 26 -6.40 6.61 -20.95
N ASP A 27 -6.59 5.77 -21.97
CA ASP A 27 -7.90 5.24 -22.35
C ASP A 27 -8.30 4.19 -21.31
N ASP A 28 -8.88 4.69 -20.21
CA ASP A 28 -9.32 3.88 -19.08
C ASP A 28 -10.21 2.72 -19.56
N ASN A 29 -11.01 2.91 -20.63
CA ASN A 29 -11.84 1.82 -21.18
C ASN A 29 -10.99 0.65 -21.68
N VAL A 30 -9.91 0.94 -22.42
CA VAL A 30 -9.01 -0.11 -22.92
C VAL A 30 -8.24 -0.77 -21.77
N ALA A 31 -7.83 0.01 -20.76
CA ALA A 31 -7.22 -0.54 -19.55
C ALA A 31 -8.17 -1.51 -18.82
N TYR A 32 -9.44 -1.15 -18.66
CA TYR A 32 -10.47 -2.01 -18.07
C TYR A 32 -10.79 -3.23 -18.93
N GLU A 33 -10.79 -3.11 -20.26
CA GLU A 33 -10.92 -4.27 -21.16
C GLU A 33 -9.76 -5.26 -20.97
N ILE A 34 -8.52 -4.77 -20.85
CA ILE A 34 -7.35 -5.59 -20.57
C ILE A 34 -7.45 -6.26 -19.20
N LEU A 35 -7.82 -5.53 -18.15
CA LEU A 35 -8.09 -6.08 -16.82
C LEU A 35 -9.13 -7.22 -16.88
N ASN A 36 -10.22 -7.01 -17.62
CA ASN A 36 -11.26 -8.02 -17.80
C ASN A 36 -10.75 -9.31 -18.46
N LEU A 37 -9.74 -9.24 -19.32
CA LEU A 37 -9.11 -10.45 -19.86
C LEU A 37 -8.38 -11.24 -18.77
N PHE A 38 -7.65 -10.57 -17.87
CA PHE A 38 -7.01 -11.23 -16.74
C PHE A 38 -8.02 -11.82 -15.75
N LEU A 39 -9.11 -11.11 -15.44
CA LEU A 39 -10.21 -11.62 -14.62
C LEU A 39 -10.89 -12.86 -15.25
N ARG A 40 -10.84 -12.99 -16.59
CA ARG A 40 -11.34 -14.15 -17.35
C ARG A 40 -10.30 -15.25 -17.56
N GLY A 41 -9.14 -15.17 -16.90
CA GLY A 41 -8.12 -16.23 -16.92
C GLY A 41 -7.01 -16.07 -17.96
N LEU A 42 -6.81 -14.87 -18.52
CA LEU A 42 -5.61 -14.60 -19.32
C LEU A 42 -4.35 -14.88 -18.49
N SER A 43 -3.36 -15.52 -19.12
CA SER A 43 -2.13 -15.92 -18.43
C SER A 43 -1.40 -14.73 -17.81
N LYS A 44 -0.97 -14.88 -16.54
CA LYS A 44 -0.09 -13.93 -15.84
C LYS A 44 1.25 -13.71 -16.55
N GLN A 45 1.64 -14.61 -17.46
CA GLN A 45 2.85 -14.41 -18.26
C GLN A 45 2.78 -13.12 -19.08
N HIS A 46 1.62 -12.81 -19.66
CA HIS A 46 1.41 -11.55 -20.36
C HIS A 46 1.61 -10.34 -19.44
N LEU A 47 1.12 -10.41 -18.20
CA LEU A 47 1.32 -9.34 -17.21
C LEU A 47 2.80 -9.19 -16.82
N LYS A 48 3.52 -10.30 -16.63
CA LYS A 48 4.97 -10.31 -16.42
C LYS A 48 5.72 -9.70 -17.61
N ASP A 49 5.26 -9.94 -18.83
CA ASP A 49 5.87 -9.39 -20.04
C ASP A 49 5.59 -7.89 -20.20
N MET A 50 4.39 -7.42 -19.82
CA MET A 50 4.11 -5.98 -19.73
C MET A 50 5.02 -5.26 -18.72
N PHE A 51 5.28 -5.86 -17.55
CA PHE A 51 6.18 -5.27 -16.55
C PHE A 51 7.63 -5.08 -17.03
N LYS A 52 8.08 -5.91 -17.99
CA LYS A 52 9.41 -5.78 -18.60
C LYS A 52 9.49 -4.59 -19.57
N GLN A 53 8.35 -4.12 -20.06
CA GLN A 53 8.27 -2.94 -20.91
C GLN A 53 8.32 -1.68 -20.05
N GLU A 54 8.97 -0.64 -20.58
CA GLU A 54 9.00 0.68 -19.94
C GLU A 54 7.81 1.55 -20.39
N GLY A 55 7.57 2.64 -19.68
CA GLY A 55 6.50 3.60 -20.01
C GLY A 55 5.09 3.03 -19.82
N LYS A 56 4.17 3.39 -20.72
CA LYS A 56 2.72 3.15 -20.58
C LYS A 56 2.35 1.69 -20.28
N LEU A 57 3.04 0.71 -20.87
CA LEU A 57 2.73 -0.70 -20.64
C LEU A 57 3.12 -1.18 -19.24
N GLY A 58 4.23 -0.68 -18.71
CA GLY A 58 4.65 -0.93 -17.35
C GLY A 58 3.68 -0.31 -16.33
N GLU A 59 3.28 0.94 -16.57
CA GLU A 59 2.27 1.64 -15.75
C GLU A 59 0.93 0.90 -15.77
N LEU A 60 0.47 0.45 -16.94
CA LEU A 60 -0.75 -0.34 -17.09
C LEU A 60 -0.63 -1.69 -16.35
N ALA A 61 0.53 -2.34 -16.39
CA ALA A 61 0.76 -3.58 -15.65
C ALA A 61 0.62 -3.39 -14.13
N VAL A 62 1.10 -2.27 -13.60
CA VAL A 62 0.93 -1.92 -12.17
C VAL A 62 -0.54 -1.73 -11.84
N PHE A 63 -1.28 -0.94 -12.64
CA PHE A 63 -2.71 -0.75 -12.47
C PHE A 63 -3.46 -2.09 -12.47
N VAL A 64 -3.27 -2.92 -13.50
CA VAL A 64 -3.90 -4.24 -13.59
C VAL A 64 -3.54 -5.11 -12.39
N ALA A 65 -2.29 -5.11 -11.94
CA ALA A 65 -1.86 -5.88 -10.78
C ALA A 65 -2.47 -5.40 -9.45
N SER A 66 -2.83 -4.11 -9.35
CA SER A 66 -3.57 -3.52 -8.23
C SER A 66 -5.00 -4.03 -8.20
N GLU A 67 -5.70 -3.90 -9.33
CA GLU A 67 -7.11 -4.28 -9.48
C GLU A 67 -7.34 -5.79 -9.35
N LEU A 68 -6.36 -6.61 -9.76
CA LEU A 68 -6.39 -8.06 -9.58
C LEU A 68 -6.30 -8.49 -8.11
N GLY A 69 -5.84 -7.61 -7.22
CA GLY A 69 -5.68 -7.89 -5.79
C GLY A 69 -4.88 -9.17 -5.51
N SER A 70 -5.42 -10.03 -4.64
CA SER A 70 -4.77 -11.28 -4.22
C SER A 70 -4.51 -12.27 -5.36
N THR A 71 -5.17 -12.10 -6.52
CA THR A 71 -4.94 -12.98 -7.68
C THR A 71 -3.62 -12.67 -8.38
N ALA A 72 -3.05 -11.49 -8.23
CA ALA A 72 -1.80 -11.06 -8.88
C ALA A 72 -0.52 -11.51 -8.15
N THR A 73 -0.49 -12.78 -7.71
CA THR A 73 0.66 -13.41 -7.02
C THR A 73 1.92 -13.46 -7.89
N GLU A 74 3.10 -13.55 -7.26
CA GLU A 74 4.42 -13.64 -7.89
C GLU A 74 4.86 -12.42 -8.72
N LEU A 75 4.30 -11.25 -8.40
CA LEU A 75 4.62 -9.99 -9.10
C LEU A 75 5.41 -9.00 -8.24
N ASP A 76 5.68 -9.33 -6.98
CA ASP A 76 6.27 -8.43 -5.98
C ASP A 76 7.58 -7.79 -6.45
N ALA A 77 8.48 -8.58 -7.05
CA ALA A 77 9.75 -8.09 -7.57
C ALA A 77 9.58 -7.06 -8.70
N TYR A 78 8.52 -7.20 -9.51
CA TYR A 78 8.20 -6.22 -10.56
C TYR A 78 7.60 -4.96 -9.95
N LEU A 79 6.64 -5.11 -9.02
CA LEU A 79 5.92 -4.00 -8.38
C LEU A 79 6.86 -3.09 -7.57
N VAL A 80 7.84 -3.65 -6.88
CA VAL A 80 8.79 -2.87 -6.05
C VAL A 80 9.60 -1.88 -6.88
N LYS A 81 9.90 -2.17 -8.15
CA LYS A 81 10.55 -1.21 -9.07
C LYS A 81 9.71 0.07 -9.24
N TYR A 82 8.39 -0.06 -9.23
CA TYR A 82 7.46 1.04 -9.48
C TYR A 82 7.19 1.92 -8.25
N LEU A 83 7.68 1.55 -7.06
CA LEU A 83 7.65 2.42 -5.87
C LEU A 83 8.52 3.68 -6.01
N SER A 84 9.42 3.71 -7.00
CA SER A 84 10.24 4.86 -7.36
C SER A 84 9.80 5.54 -8.67
N HIS A 85 8.62 5.19 -9.19
CA HIS A 85 8.12 5.76 -10.43
C HIS A 85 7.84 7.27 -10.28
N SER A 86 8.03 8.05 -11.35
CA SER A 86 7.83 9.51 -11.32
C SER A 86 6.38 9.92 -11.05
N LYS A 87 5.43 9.21 -11.66
CA LYS A 87 3.99 9.41 -11.45
C LYS A 87 3.53 8.86 -10.10
N SER A 88 2.88 9.70 -9.28
CA SER A 88 2.35 9.30 -7.97
C SER A 88 1.27 8.23 -8.05
N ARG A 89 0.38 8.27 -9.05
CA ARG A 89 -0.64 7.23 -9.31
C ARG A 89 -0.01 5.83 -9.41
N VAL A 90 1.09 5.72 -10.15
CA VAL A 90 1.81 4.45 -10.33
C VAL A 90 2.46 3.97 -9.03
N ARG A 91 3.03 4.89 -8.23
CA ARG A 91 3.55 4.54 -6.90
C ARG A 91 2.43 4.06 -5.97
N PHE A 92 1.27 4.73 -5.99
CA PHE A 92 0.09 4.37 -5.22
C PHE A 92 -0.41 2.97 -5.59
N ASP A 93 -0.63 2.71 -6.88
CA ASP A 93 -1.10 1.42 -7.39
C ASP A 93 -0.08 0.30 -7.09
N ALA A 94 1.22 0.61 -7.10
CA ALA A 94 2.25 -0.36 -6.71
C ALA A 94 2.15 -0.74 -5.22
N ILE A 95 1.88 0.22 -4.32
CA ILE A 95 1.66 -0.10 -2.90
C ILE A 95 0.36 -0.90 -2.73
N ASP A 96 -0.72 -0.48 -3.38
CA ASP A 96 -2.02 -1.14 -3.29
C ASP A 96 -1.97 -2.60 -3.80
N ALA A 97 -1.26 -2.83 -4.92
CA ALA A 97 -0.98 -4.17 -5.44
C ALA A 97 -0.14 -5.04 -4.48
N LEU A 98 0.74 -4.44 -3.66
CA LEU A 98 1.54 -5.15 -2.65
C LEU A 98 0.74 -5.42 -1.37
N MET A 99 -0.21 -4.55 -1.00
CA MET A 99 -1.08 -4.70 0.18
C MET A 99 -1.96 -5.95 0.12
N THR A 100 -2.33 -6.39 -1.07
CA THR A 100 -3.27 -7.51 -1.24
C THR A 100 -2.59 -8.88 -1.19
N LYS A 101 -1.28 -8.96 -0.94
CA LYS A 101 -0.44 -10.15 -1.18
C LYS A 101 0.56 -10.47 -0.08
N PHE A 102 0.16 -10.32 1.17
CA PHE A 102 1.03 -10.73 2.27
C PHE A 102 1.22 -12.25 2.31
N THR A 103 2.47 -12.70 2.20
CA THR A 103 2.83 -14.09 2.45
C THR A 103 3.98 -14.14 3.44
N ILE A 104 4.18 -15.27 4.11
CA ILE A 104 5.36 -15.46 4.99
C ILE A 104 6.69 -15.37 4.22
N ARG A 105 6.65 -15.34 2.87
CA ARG A 105 7.80 -15.18 1.99
C ARG A 105 8.01 -13.73 1.54
N THR A 106 7.15 -12.80 1.95
CA THR A 106 7.33 -11.38 1.63
C THR A 106 8.68 -10.91 2.17
N SER A 107 9.53 -10.45 1.27
CA SER A 107 10.89 -10.01 1.60
C SER A 107 10.85 -8.75 2.49
N PRO A 108 11.62 -8.70 3.60
CA PRO A 108 11.81 -7.49 4.40
C PRO A 108 12.16 -6.25 3.60
N GLN A 109 12.97 -6.41 2.55
CA GLN A 109 13.38 -5.30 1.68
C GLN A 109 12.20 -4.68 0.96
N PHE A 110 11.21 -5.47 0.54
CA PHE A 110 10.01 -4.95 -0.11
C PHE A 110 9.17 -4.13 0.85
N VAL A 111 9.04 -4.59 2.10
CA VAL A 111 8.37 -3.86 3.18
C VAL A 111 9.05 -2.52 3.41
N ILE A 112 10.39 -2.50 3.52
CA ILE A 112 11.17 -1.27 3.72
C ILE A 112 10.92 -0.27 2.58
N ARG A 113 10.93 -0.73 1.33
CA ARG A 113 10.65 0.13 0.17
C ARG A 113 9.26 0.78 0.22
N VAL A 114 8.26 0.07 0.75
CA VAL A 114 6.93 0.67 0.99
C VAL A 114 6.98 1.64 2.16
N LEU A 115 7.69 1.32 3.25
CA LEU A 115 7.81 2.21 4.41
C LEU A 115 8.55 3.52 4.08
N GLU A 116 9.50 3.50 3.16
CA GLU A 116 10.14 4.73 2.61
C GLU A 116 9.09 5.69 2.03
N LYS A 117 7.93 5.18 1.56
CA LYS A 117 6.83 5.97 1.02
C LYS A 117 6.00 6.69 2.08
N LEU A 118 6.24 6.46 3.38
CA LEU A 118 5.67 7.28 4.44
C LEU A 118 6.13 8.74 4.36
N CYS A 119 7.25 9.00 3.68
CA CYS A 119 7.81 10.34 3.43
C CYS A 119 7.72 10.76 1.95
N ASP A 120 6.84 10.12 1.15
CA ASP A 120 6.65 10.46 -0.26
C ASP A 120 6.14 11.90 -0.44
N ASP A 121 6.46 12.55 -1.55
CA ASP A 121 6.03 13.93 -1.82
C ASP A 121 4.52 14.05 -2.01
N ASN A 122 3.88 12.99 -2.51
CA ASN A 122 2.45 12.93 -2.75
C ASN A 122 1.68 12.38 -1.54
N GLU A 123 0.67 13.12 -1.09
CA GLU A 123 -0.15 12.76 0.09
C GLU A 123 -0.88 11.42 -0.05
N TYR A 124 -1.39 11.09 -1.24
CA TYR A 124 -2.12 9.85 -1.47
C TYR A 124 -1.19 8.63 -1.36
N VAL A 125 0.05 8.76 -1.83
CA VAL A 125 1.07 7.73 -1.71
C VAL A 125 1.46 7.53 -0.24
N ARG A 126 1.66 8.62 0.52
CA ARG A 126 1.92 8.55 1.97
C ARG A 126 0.78 7.86 2.72
N LYS A 127 -0.46 8.23 2.42
CA LYS A 127 -1.66 7.61 3.02
C LYS A 127 -1.74 6.12 2.72
N ARG A 128 -1.49 5.73 1.47
CA ARG A 128 -1.50 4.33 1.06
C ARG A 128 -0.39 3.51 1.75
N ALA A 129 0.78 4.11 1.98
CA ALA A 129 1.83 3.49 2.78
C ALA A 129 1.45 3.30 4.26
N MET A 130 0.68 4.24 4.83
CA MET A 130 0.10 4.07 6.18
C MET A 130 -0.96 2.96 6.21
N ASP A 131 -1.85 2.90 5.21
CA ASP A 131 -2.81 1.80 5.05
C ASP A 131 -2.06 0.45 4.99
N TYR A 132 -0.98 0.36 4.20
CA TYR A 132 -0.12 -0.84 4.14
C TYR A 132 0.43 -1.23 5.52
N LEU A 133 0.96 -0.26 6.27
CA LEU A 133 1.49 -0.50 7.61
C LEU A 133 0.40 -0.98 8.58
N CYS A 134 -0.87 -0.63 8.36
CA CYS A 134 -1.99 -1.10 9.17
C CYS A 134 -2.42 -2.53 8.89
N VAL A 135 -2.23 -3.02 7.66
CA VAL A 135 -2.70 -4.36 7.27
C VAL A 135 -1.60 -5.39 7.18
N VAL A 136 -0.32 -4.99 7.06
CA VAL A 136 0.80 -5.93 6.96
C VAL A 136 0.87 -6.84 8.20
N PRO A 137 0.94 -8.18 8.06
CA PRO A 137 1.00 -9.10 9.19
C PRO A 137 2.16 -8.81 10.16
N ASN A 138 1.89 -8.95 11.47
CA ASN A 138 2.89 -8.71 12.53
C ASN A 138 4.18 -9.54 12.34
N GLU A 139 4.07 -10.76 11.82
CA GLU A 139 5.22 -11.62 11.53
C GLU A 139 6.16 -10.97 10.51
N ILE A 140 5.61 -10.40 9.44
CA ILE A 140 6.39 -9.70 8.40
C ILE A 140 7.02 -8.43 8.97
N ILE A 141 6.31 -7.69 9.83
CA ILE A 141 6.88 -6.52 10.53
C ILE A 141 8.05 -6.94 11.43
N ARG A 142 7.91 -8.02 12.21
CA ARG A 142 8.96 -8.56 13.09
C ARG A 142 10.19 -9.00 12.31
N GLN A 143 10.00 -9.70 11.20
CA GLN A 143 11.09 -10.08 10.30
C GLN A 143 11.77 -8.84 9.71
N THR A 144 10.99 -7.82 9.34
CA THR A 144 11.52 -6.55 8.81
C THR A 144 12.34 -5.79 9.85
N TYR A 145 11.83 -5.67 11.07
CA TYR A 145 12.54 -5.06 12.20
C TYR A 145 13.85 -5.80 12.50
N THR A 146 13.81 -7.13 12.59
CA THR A 146 15.00 -7.97 12.83
C THR A 146 16.03 -7.81 11.71
N TYR A 147 15.57 -7.75 10.45
CA TYR A 147 16.43 -7.50 9.31
C TYR A 147 17.15 -6.14 9.42
N LEU A 148 16.43 -5.07 9.77
CA LEU A 148 17.02 -3.74 9.93
C LEU A 148 17.99 -3.64 11.10
N LEU A 149 17.71 -4.29 12.24
CA LEU A 149 18.64 -4.33 13.39
C LEU A 149 20.00 -4.90 12.98
N ASN A 150 19.99 -5.96 12.16
CA ASN A 150 21.19 -6.60 11.63
C ASN A 150 21.91 -5.80 10.51
N LYS A 151 21.29 -4.72 10.03
CA LYS A 151 21.79 -3.84 8.96
C LYS A 151 21.98 -2.39 9.41
N SER A 152 22.00 -2.15 10.72
CA SER A 152 21.92 -0.85 11.40
C SER A 152 23.05 0.17 11.09
N SER A 153 23.95 -0.10 10.16
CA SER A 153 24.90 0.87 9.62
C SER A 153 24.33 1.74 8.47
N GLU A 154 23.15 1.43 7.93
CA GLU A 154 22.54 2.20 6.83
C GLU A 154 21.58 3.29 7.34
N ASP A 155 21.72 4.53 6.85
CA ASP A 155 20.92 5.70 7.30
C ASP A 155 19.40 5.48 7.16
N THR A 156 18.97 4.82 6.08
CA THR A 156 17.56 4.47 5.87
C THR A 156 17.06 3.44 6.89
N ALA A 157 17.90 2.50 7.31
CA ALA A 157 17.56 1.51 8.31
C ALA A 157 17.27 2.18 9.66
N GLN A 158 18.10 3.14 10.05
CA GLN A 158 17.97 3.83 11.32
C GLN A 158 16.67 4.64 11.44
N LYS A 159 16.21 5.26 10.35
CA LYS A 159 15.00 6.11 10.33
C LYS A 159 13.72 5.34 10.68
N HIS A 160 13.63 4.07 10.28
CA HIS A 160 12.42 3.26 10.46
C HIS A 160 12.48 2.37 11.71
N LEU A 161 13.64 2.18 12.34
CA LEU A 161 13.81 1.29 13.49
C LEU A 161 12.93 1.69 14.68
N ASP A 162 12.90 2.96 15.06
CA ASP A 162 12.09 3.42 16.20
C ASP A 162 10.59 3.22 15.98
N GLY A 163 10.13 3.53 14.76
CA GLY A 163 8.74 3.33 14.37
C GLY A 163 8.34 1.86 14.30
N LEU A 164 9.20 1.01 13.73
CA LEU A 164 8.95 -0.44 13.69
C LEU A 164 9.00 -1.06 15.09
N ARG A 165 9.92 -0.63 15.94
CA ARG A 165 9.99 -1.02 17.34
C ARG A 165 8.68 -0.70 18.07
N LEU A 166 8.11 0.48 17.85
CA LEU A 166 6.82 0.88 18.40
C LEU A 166 5.70 -0.11 17.99
N VAL A 167 5.65 -0.48 16.70
CA VAL A 167 4.64 -1.40 16.16
C VAL A 167 4.85 -2.85 16.62
N VAL A 168 6.10 -3.30 16.80
CA VAL A 168 6.44 -4.69 17.17
C VAL A 168 6.31 -4.96 18.67
N GLU A 169 6.88 -4.08 19.49
CA GLU A 169 7.15 -4.35 20.91
C GLU A 169 6.06 -3.75 21.81
N HIS A 170 5.47 -2.62 21.46
CA HIS A 170 4.88 -1.75 22.47
C HIS A 170 3.36 -1.59 22.39
N SER A 171 2.72 -2.06 21.33
CA SER A 171 1.37 -1.62 21.02
C SER A 171 0.27 -2.08 21.99
N LYS A 172 0.41 -3.25 22.62
CA LYS A 172 -0.54 -3.75 23.62
C LYS A 172 -0.19 -3.34 25.05
N GLU A 173 1.07 -3.09 25.34
CA GLU A 173 1.56 -2.81 26.71
C GLU A 173 1.64 -1.31 27.02
N MET A 174 1.86 -0.48 26.00
CA MET A 174 2.02 0.97 26.14
C MET A 174 0.70 1.67 26.51
N GLY A 175 -0.45 1.07 26.18
CA GLY A 175 -1.77 1.68 26.34
C GLY A 175 -2.06 2.76 25.29
N SER A 176 -3.34 3.13 25.17
CA SER A 176 -3.85 4.12 24.22
C SER A 176 -3.22 5.51 24.37
N HIS A 177 -3.16 6.00 25.60
CA HIS A 177 -2.70 7.35 25.89
C HIS A 177 -1.23 7.57 25.50
N LYS A 178 -0.34 6.64 25.85
CA LYS A 178 1.09 6.80 25.49
C LYS A 178 1.31 6.69 23.99
N LEU A 179 0.50 5.90 23.27
CA LEU A 179 0.54 5.89 21.81
C LEU A 179 0.07 7.22 21.21
N TRP A 180 -0.96 7.83 21.80
CA TRP A 180 -1.41 9.15 21.39
C TRP A 180 -0.32 10.23 21.56
N GLU A 181 0.44 10.20 22.66
CA GLU A 181 1.59 11.10 22.85
C GLU A 181 2.62 10.98 21.71
N GLN A 182 2.81 9.78 21.16
CA GLN A 182 3.68 9.57 20.00
C GLN A 182 3.05 10.10 18.70
N CYS A 183 1.72 10.04 18.55
CA CYS A 183 1.00 10.59 17.40
C CYS A 183 1.12 12.11 17.27
N VAL A 184 1.25 12.82 18.39
CA VAL A 184 1.45 14.29 18.43
C VAL A 184 2.92 14.70 18.51
N SER A 185 3.85 13.76 18.32
CA SER A 185 5.28 14.06 18.39
C SER A 185 5.74 14.94 17.21
N SER A 186 6.79 15.74 17.43
CA SER A 186 7.41 16.52 16.35
C SER A 186 8.14 15.64 15.32
N ASN A 187 8.40 14.36 15.64
CA ASN A 187 8.91 13.38 14.70
C ASN A 187 7.75 12.87 13.84
N VAL A 188 7.59 13.47 12.65
CA VAL A 188 6.51 13.16 11.70
C VAL A 188 6.48 11.67 11.34
N LEU A 189 7.65 11.04 11.17
CA LEU A 189 7.72 9.62 10.82
C LEU A 189 7.24 8.75 11.97
N LEU A 190 7.75 8.99 13.19
CA LEU A 190 7.31 8.27 14.40
C LEU A 190 5.81 8.43 14.63
N SER A 191 5.26 9.62 14.40
CA SER A 191 3.83 9.89 14.51
C SER A 191 2.98 9.05 13.55
N LYS A 192 3.48 8.80 12.33
CA LYS A 192 2.82 7.88 11.37
C LYS A 192 2.83 6.44 11.83
N TYR A 193 3.94 5.99 12.41
CA TYR A 193 4.02 4.66 13.02
C TYR A 193 3.09 4.52 14.23
N ALA A 194 3.02 5.55 15.08
CA ALA A 194 2.12 5.59 16.23
C ALA A 194 0.66 5.54 15.80
N ALA A 195 0.26 6.32 14.79
CA ALA A 195 -1.09 6.29 14.26
C ALA A 195 -1.45 4.92 13.69
N ALA A 196 -0.58 4.33 12.86
CA ALA A 196 -0.79 2.98 12.35
C ALA A 196 -0.88 1.94 13.48
N CYS A 197 -0.06 2.09 14.52
CA CYS A 197 -0.10 1.25 15.72
C CYS A 197 -1.45 1.35 16.44
N MET A 198 -1.98 2.57 16.64
CA MET A 198 -3.30 2.77 17.23
C MET A 198 -4.38 2.04 16.44
N VAL A 199 -4.38 2.20 15.12
CA VAL A 199 -5.35 1.56 14.22
C VAL A 199 -5.30 0.04 14.33
N ARG A 200 -4.10 -0.54 14.27
CA ARG A 200 -3.88 -1.99 14.33
C ARG A 200 -4.40 -2.62 15.61
N HIS A 201 -4.29 -1.91 16.73
CA HIS A 201 -4.55 -2.47 18.05
C HIS A 201 -5.90 -2.10 18.62
N TYR A 202 -6.43 -0.95 18.20
CA TYR A 202 -7.62 -0.37 18.79
C TYR A 202 -8.71 -0.05 17.76
N GLY A 203 -8.46 -0.25 16.46
CA GLY A 203 -9.48 -0.04 15.43
C GLY A 203 -10.73 -0.90 15.64
N ASN A 204 -10.63 -2.06 16.28
CA ASN A 204 -11.80 -2.90 16.56
C ASN A 204 -12.43 -2.68 17.94
N THR A 205 -11.88 -1.76 18.74
CA THR A 205 -12.46 -1.36 20.03
C THR A 205 -13.17 -0.04 19.84
N VAL A 206 -14.31 0.18 20.50
CA VAL A 206 -14.90 1.52 20.63
C VAL A 206 -13.88 2.35 21.40
N PHE A 207 -13.01 3.02 20.66
CA PHE A 207 -11.97 3.84 21.21
C PHE A 207 -12.55 5.24 21.29
N GLU A 208 -12.75 5.72 22.50
CA GLU A 208 -13.23 7.06 22.77
C GLU A 208 -12.07 8.04 22.49
N PHE A 209 -11.77 8.32 21.21
CA PHE A 209 -10.92 9.48 20.89
C PHE A 209 -11.65 10.81 21.12
N GLU A 210 -12.85 10.81 21.69
CA GLU A 210 -13.52 12.03 22.17
C GLU A 210 -12.66 12.79 23.19
N GLU A 211 -11.73 12.11 23.87
CA GLU A 211 -10.76 12.73 24.79
C GLU A 211 -9.52 13.31 24.09
N TYR A 212 -9.32 13.05 22.78
CA TYR A 212 -8.11 13.45 22.06
C TYR A 212 -8.36 14.59 21.07
N ASP A 213 -7.61 15.68 21.21
CA ASP A 213 -7.66 16.82 20.29
C ASP A 213 -6.98 16.49 18.96
N LEU A 214 -7.77 16.13 17.95
CA LEU A 214 -7.30 15.88 16.59
C LEU A 214 -6.59 17.10 15.98
N GLY A 215 -6.87 18.32 16.45
CA GLY A 215 -6.22 19.56 16.02
C GLY A 215 -4.71 19.58 16.26
N LEU A 216 -4.21 18.72 17.16
CA LEU A 216 -2.78 18.57 17.46
C LEU A 216 -2.03 17.70 16.44
N LEU A 217 -2.74 16.94 15.62
CA LEU A 217 -2.14 16.09 14.59
C LEU A 217 -1.80 16.90 13.33
N ASN A 218 -0.79 16.44 12.58
CA ASN A 218 -0.59 16.97 11.23
C ASN A 218 -1.75 16.55 10.30
N SER A 219 -1.95 17.29 9.21
CA SER A 219 -3.08 17.11 8.29
C SER A 219 -3.17 15.69 7.71
N ASP A 220 -2.03 15.04 7.40
CA ASP A 220 -2.00 13.66 6.91
C ASP A 220 -2.63 12.71 7.94
N LEU A 221 -2.30 12.88 9.23
CA LEU A 221 -2.75 12.04 10.33
C LEU A 221 -4.20 12.31 10.71
N GLN A 222 -4.64 13.57 10.67
CA GLN A 222 -6.05 13.92 10.88
C GLN A 222 -6.95 13.18 9.89
N LEU A 223 -6.65 13.31 8.58
CA LEU A 223 -7.43 12.65 7.52
C LEU A 223 -7.37 11.12 7.62
N PHE A 224 -6.23 10.59 8.06
CA PHE A 224 -6.05 9.15 8.24
C PHE A 224 -6.88 8.61 9.41
N ILE A 225 -6.80 9.23 10.58
CA ILE A 225 -7.55 8.82 11.76
C ILE A 225 -9.06 9.04 11.57
N GLN A 226 -9.48 10.15 10.95
CA GLN A 226 -10.88 10.41 10.61
C GLN A 226 -11.47 9.37 9.64
N LYS A 227 -10.71 8.97 8.59
CA LYS A 227 -11.13 7.91 7.67
C LYS A 227 -11.43 6.62 8.44
N ILE A 228 -10.51 6.24 9.31
CA ILE A 228 -10.59 5.00 10.08
C ILE A 228 -11.76 5.06 11.04
N TYR A 229 -11.96 6.20 11.69
CA TYR A 229 -13.16 6.48 12.45
C TYR A 229 -14.43 6.20 11.66
N LYS A 230 -14.59 6.86 10.51
CA LYS A 230 -15.78 6.71 9.66
C LYS A 230 -16.03 5.26 9.21
N GLU A 231 -14.96 4.49 8.99
CA GLU A 231 -15.04 3.08 8.58
C GLU A 231 -15.41 2.15 9.76
N LEU A 232 -15.09 2.54 11.00
CA LEU A 232 -15.33 1.76 12.21
C LEU A 232 -16.60 2.16 12.97
N SER A 233 -16.97 3.44 12.91
CA SER A 233 -18.18 3.96 13.53
C SER A 233 -19.38 3.71 12.62
N VAL A 234 -20.23 2.75 13.00
CA VAL A 234 -21.57 2.54 12.41
C VAL A 234 -22.51 3.75 12.65
N TYR A 235 -22.03 4.80 13.33
CA TYR A 235 -22.74 6.06 13.55
C TYR A 235 -21.95 7.25 13.02
N PRO A 236 -22.61 8.23 12.37
CA PRO A 236 -21.95 9.43 11.89
C PRO A 236 -21.52 10.30 13.09
N LEU A 237 -20.22 10.52 13.21
CA LEU A 237 -19.68 11.62 14.01
C LEU A 237 -19.78 12.90 13.18
N ASP A 238 -20.69 13.79 13.56
CA ASP A 238 -20.72 15.17 13.09
C ASP A 238 -19.54 15.93 13.71
N LEU A 239 -18.36 15.83 13.07
CA LEU A 239 -17.21 16.67 13.42
C LEU A 239 -17.28 17.98 12.62
N PRO A 240 -17.06 19.14 13.26
CA PRO A 240 -17.02 20.42 12.57
C PRO A 240 -15.83 20.46 11.60
N ILE A 241 -16.12 20.87 10.36
CA ILE A 241 -15.18 21.09 9.24
C ILE A 241 -14.30 22.31 9.55
#